data_AF-A0A7I4YQM0-F1
#
_entry.id   AF-A0A7I4YQM0-F1
#
_cell.length_a   1.000
_cell.length_b   1.000
_cell.length_c   1.000
_cell.angle_alpha   90.00
_cell.angle_beta   90.00
_cell.angle_gamma   90.00
#
_symmetry.space_group_name_H-M   'P 1'
#
loop_
_entity.id
_entity.type
_entity.pdbx_description
1 polymer ?
#
loop_
_entity_poly.entity_id
_entity_poly.type
_entity_poly.pdbx_seq_one_letter_code
_entity_poly.pdbx_strand_id
1 'polypeptide(L)' 'TINSAASEMFFYIVCALLLLNAYTTEAAVTTEAPCVDRGGEAYCSEHTGSPDYICTNVMKYYLASQLCAKSCGVCI' A
#
# COMPACT_ATOMS: atom_id res chain seq x y z
N THR A 1 7.80 37.22 -32.94
CA THR A 1 8.92 36.43 -32.38
C THR A 1 8.60 36.03 -30.94
N ILE A 2 7.55 35.23 -30.73
CA ILE A 2 7.11 34.80 -29.37
C ILE A 2 7.31 33.29 -29.19
N ASN A 3 7.87 32.59 -30.19
CA ASN A 3 7.69 31.13 -30.28
C ASN A 3 8.93 30.30 -29.91
N SER A 4 10.11 30.91 -29.66
CA SER A 4 11.31 30.13 -29.29
C SER A 4 11.34 29.79 -27.80
N ALA A 5 11.14 30.79 -26.93
CA ALA A 5 11.23 30.61 -25.48
C ALA A 5 10.06 29.79 -24.89
N ALA A 6 8.85 29.91 -25.46
CA ALA A 6 7.69 29.15 -25.02
C ALA A 6 7.81 27.65 -25.35
N SER A 7 8.43 27.32 -26.49
CA SER A 7 8.71 25.94 -26.91
C SER A 7 9.72 25.27 -25.99
N GLU A 8 10.78 26.00 -25.62
CA GLU A 8 11.80 25.51 -24.67
C GLU A 8 11.20 25.26 -23.28
N MET A 9 10.43 26.22 -22.74
CA MET A 9 9.78 26.05 -21.44
C MET A 9 8.77 24.89 -21.43
N PHE A 10 8.06 24.67 -22.54
CA PHE A 10 7.13 23.54 -22.67
C PHE A 10 7.86 22.19 -22.63
N PHE A 11 9.01 22.09 -23.31
CA PHE A 11 9.82 20.87 -23.31
C PHE A 11 10.30 20.51 -21.90
N TYR A 12 10.78 21.49 -21.13
CA TYR A 12 11.19 21.26 -19.73
C TYR A 12 10.04 20.80 -18.83
N ILE A 13 8.84 21.35 -19.03
CA ILE A 13 7.64 20.94 -18.28
C ILE A 13 7.28 19.48 -18.60
N VAL A 14 7.28 19.11 -19.89
CA VAL A 14 7.00 17.71 -20.30
C VAL A 14 8.06 16.76 -19.77
N CYS A 15 9.35 17.12 -19.84
CA CYS A 15 10.43 16.31 -19.25
C CYS A 15 10.28 16.15 -17.74
N ALA A 16 9.94 17.21 -17.00
CA ALA A 16 9.72 17.14 -15.55
C ALA A 16 8.54 16.22 -15.21
N LEU A 17 7.44 16.30 -15.96
CA LEU A 17 6.28 15.43 -15.79
C LEU A 17 6.62 13.96 -16.10
N LEU A 18 7.41 13.68 -17.13
CA LEU A 18 7.85 12.31 -17.44
C LEU A 18 8.74 11.72 -16.33
N LEU A 19 9.65 12.53 -15.78
CA LEU A 19 10.51 12.12 -14.66
C LEU A 19 9.71 11.87 -13.37
N LEU A 20 8.69 12.68 -13.10
CA LEU A 20 7.77 12.47 -11.96
C LEU A 20 6.98 11.16 -12.11
N ASN A 21 6.47 10.85 -13.31
CA ASN A 21 5.73 9.61 -13.55
C ASN A 21 6.61 8.36 -13.44
N ALA A 22 7.89 8.45 -13.83
CA ALA A 22 8.86 7.36 -13.61
C ALA A 22 9.07 7.09 -12.12
N TYR A 23 9.31 8.14 -11.33
CA TYR A 23 9.52 8.04 -9.88
C TYR A 23 8.30 7.52 -9.11
N THR A 24 7.08 7.86 -9.53
CA THR A 24 5.86 7.31 -8.89
C THR A 24 5.63 5.84 -9.19
N THR A 25 6.18 5.34 -10.31
CA THR A 25 6.01 3.93 -10.70
C THR A 25 6.85 3.01 -9.80
N GLU A 26 8.02 3.46 -9.36
CA GLU A 26 8.91 2.75 -8.44
C GLU A 26 8.53 2.92 -6.96
N ALA A 27 7.92 4.05 -6.58
CA ALA A 27 7.42 4.28 -5.22
C ALA A 27 6.14 3.49 -4.88
N ALA A 28 5.35 3.09 -5.89
CA ALA A 28 4.13 2.30 -5.66
C ALA A 28 4.42 0.82 -5.32
N VAL A 29 5.67 0.35 -5.46
CA VAL A 29 6.02 -1.08 -5.39
C VAL A 29 6.70 -1.48 -4.08
N THR A 30 7.14 -0.55 -3.24
CA THR A 30 8.04 -0.89 -2.10
C THR A 30 7.64 -0.35 -0.74
N THR A 31 6.37 -0.03 -0.52
CA THR A 31 5.82 -0.03 0.83
C THR A 31 4.83 -1.16 0.95
N GLU A 32 5.34 -2.39 1.00
CA GLU A 32 4.59 -3.43 1.71
C GLU A 32 4.25 -2.83 3.07
N ALA A 33 2.96 -2.61 3.31
CA ALA A 33 2.51 -1.99 4.54
C ALA A 33 3.12 -2.78 5.70
N PRO A 34 3.64 -2.12 6.75
CA PRO A 34 4.34 -2.82 7.82
C PRO A 34 3.45 -3.96 8.35
N CYS A 35 4.02 -5.17 8.42
CA CYS A 35 3.31 -6.37 8.86
C CYS A 35 3.00 -6.26 10.36
N VAL A 36 1.89 -5.60 10.67
CA VAL A 36 1.48 -5.27 12.04
C VAL A 36 -0.01 -5.56 12.24
N ASP A 37 -0.35 -5.88 13.49
CA ASP A 37 -1.73 -6.05 13.90
C ASP A 37 -2.34 -4.68 14.20
N ARG A 38 -3.08 -4.13 13.23
CA ARG A 38 -3.78 -2.84 13.38
C ARG A 38 -5.00 -2.92 14.30
N GLY A 39 -5.58 -4.11 14.46
CA GLY A 39 -6.66 -4.36 15.41
C GLY A 39 -6.21 -4.32 16.87
N GLY A 40 -4.90 -4.34 17.12
CA GLY A 40 -4.32 -4.43 18.45
C GLY A 40 -4.22 -5.87 18.96
N GLU A 41 -3.25 -6.11 19.85
CA GLU A 41 -2.91 -7.45 20.35
C GLU A 41 -4.09 -8.13 21.05
N ALA A 42 -4.86 -7.41 21.86
CA ALA A 42 -6.02 -7.97 22.57
C ALA A 42 -7.11 -8.47 21.60
N TYR A 43 -7.46 -7.67 20.58
CA TYR A 43 -8.46 -8.04 19.59
C TYR A 43 -8.00 -9.26 18.79
N CYS A 44 -6.77 -9.23 18.28
CA CYS A 44 -6.22 -10.32 17.49
C CYS A 44 -6.06 -11.58 18.35
N SER A 45 -5.60 -11.49 19.59
CA SER A 45 -5.50 -12.64 20.50
C SER A 45 -6.87 -13.26 20.82
N GLU A 46 -7.92 -12.46 21.04
CA GLU A 46 -9.27 -12.96 21.33
C GLU A 46 -9.88 -13.65 20.10
N HIS A 47 -9.70 -13.04 18.94
CA HIS A 47 -10.27 -13.53 17.70
C HIS A 47 -9.42 -14.64 17.10
N THR A 48 -8.23 -14.91 17.65
CA THR A 48 -7.34 -15.97 17.19
C THR A 48 -7.57 -17.35 17.78
N GLY A 49 -8.07 -17.41 19.01
CA GLY A 49 -8.40 -18.66 19.69
C GLY A 49 -9.87 -19.11 19.55
N SER A 50 -10.71 -18.36 18.83
CA SER A 50 -12.15 -18.61 18.77
C SER A 50 -12.52 -19.61 17.66
N PRO A 51 -13.62 -20.38 17.80
CA PRO A 51 -14.11 -21.28 16.75
C PRO A 51 -14.53 -20.56 15.47
N ASP A 52 -14.67 -19.23 15.52
CA ASP A 52 -15.08 -18.37 14.42
C ASP A 52 -13.90 -17.52 13.89
N TYR A 53 -12.72 -18.16 13.89
CA TYR A 53 -11.39 -17.61 13.71
C TYR A 53 -11.27 -16.80 12.41
N ILE A 54 -10.90 -15.52 12.55
CA ILE A 54 -10.68 -14.60 11.43
C ILE A 54 -9.57 -15.10 10.46
N CYS A 55 -8.58 -15.86 10.94
CA CYS A 55 -7.48 -16.31 10.10
C CYS A 55 -7.82 -17.53 9.23
N THR A 56 -8.80 -18.35 9.61
CA THR A 56 -9.19 -19.56 8.85
C THR A 56 -10.49 -19.39 8.08
N ASN A 57 -11.33 -18.43 8.47
CA ASN A 57 -12.57 -18.15 7.78
C ASN A 57 -12.31 -17.33 6.50
N VAL A 58 -12.51 -17.96 5.35
CA VAL A 58 -12.32 -17.34 4.02
C VAL A 58 -13.14 -16.07 3.81
N MET A 59 -14.32 -15.97 4.43
CA MET A 59 -15.16 -14.77 4.35
C MET A 59 -14.60 -13.62 5.18
N LYS A 60 -13.75 -13.92 6.18
CA LYS A 60 -13.11 -12.96 7.08
C LYS A 60 -11.64 -12.72 6.75
N TYR A 61 -11.12 -13.32 5.68
CA TYR A 61 -9.73 -13.15 5.23
C TYR A 61 -9.35 -11.67 5.04
N TYR A 62 -10.28 -10.85 4.54
CA TYR A 62 -10.08 -9.40 4.43
C TYR A 62 -9.85 -8.73 5.80
N LEU A 63 -10.55 -9.17 6.85
CA LEU A 63 -10.33 -8.67 8.21
C LEU A 63 -8.98 -9.15 8.76
N ALA A 64 -8.61 -10.41 8.49
CA ALA A 64 -7.30 -10.93 8.87
C ALA A 64 -6.16 -10.12 8.23
N SER A 65 -6.23 -9.80 6.94
CA SER A 65 -5.18 -9.03 6.26
C SER A 65 -5.14 -7.54 6.63
N GLN A 66 -6.25 -6.96 7.11
CA GLN A 66 -6.33 -5.56 7.50
C GLN A 66 -6.01 -5.33 8.99
N LEU A 67 -6.49 -6.20 9.87
CA LEU A 67 -6.49 -5.99 11.32
C LEU A 67 -5.45 -6.85 12.03
N CYS A 68 -5.30 -8.11 11.64
CA CYS A 68 -4.52 -9.09 12.37
C CYS A 68 -3.49 -9.79 11.48
N ALA A 69 -2.92 -9.04 10.53
CA ALA A 69 -2.13 -9.60 9.45
C ALA A 69 -0.89 -10.35 9.96
N LYS A 70 -0.28 -9.85 11.04
CA LYS A 70 0.88 -10.46 11.69
C LYS A 70 0.45 -11.69 12.51
N SER A 71 -0.57 -11.54 13.35
CA SER A 71 -1.11 -12.64 14.17
C SER A 71 -1.64 -13.80 13.33
N CYS A 72 -2.19 -13.51 12.15
CA CYS A 72 -2.70 -14.50 11.20
C CYS A 72 -1.65 -15.01 10.19
N GLY A 73 -0.44 -14.45 10.17
CA GLY A 73 0.61 -14.84 9.22
C GLY A 73 0.28 -14.55 7.75
N VAL A 74 -0.51 -13.50 7.48
CA VAL A 74 -1.00 -13.13 6.14
C VAL A 74 -0.08 -12.12 5.44
N CYS A 75 0.81 -11.47 6.18
CA CYS A 75 1.84 -10.59 5.66
C CYS A 75 3.23 -11.20 5.83
N ILE A 76 4.13 -10.81 4.92
CA ILE A 76 5.56 -11.16 4.90
C ILE A 76 6.42 -10.01 5.42
#